data_AF-A0A929EMB6-F1
#
_entry.id   AF-A0A929EMB6-F1
#
_cell.length_a   1.000
_cell.length_b   1.000
_cell.length_c   1.000
_cell.angle_alpha   90.00
_cell.angle_beta   90.00
_cell.angle_gamma   90.00
#
_symmetry.space_group_name_H-M   'P 1'
#
loop_
_entity.id
_entity.type
_entity.pdbx_description
1 polymer ?
#
loop_
_entity_poly.entity_id
_entity_poly.type
_entity_poly.pdbx_seq_one_letter_code
_entity_poly.pdbx_strand_id
1 'polypeptide(L)'
;MNWVLVLGKFDHQRWKYFYQQFFRDHKLVHNRRETLKIDISEEGDGALAVVDIDTLWVDTSGQEYRWLGRVCKVYAKVSEGWKITMHTGVLRY
;
A
#
# COMPACT_ATOMS: atom_id res chain seq x y z
N MET A 1 -11.57 -13.34 7.16
CA MET A 1 -10.97 -11.99 7.13
C MET A 1 -9.67 -12.02 7.94
N ASN A 2 -8.52 -11.87 7.29
CA ASN A 2 -7.22 -11.86 7.95
C ASN A 2 -6.41 -10.63 7.54
N TRP A 3 -6.16 -9.70 8.47
CA TRP A 3 -5.35 -8.51 8.23
C TRP A 3 -3.87 -8.83 8.38
N VAL A 4 -3.08 -8.52 7.34
CA VAL A 4 -1.65 -8.79 7.32
C VAL A 4 -0.87 -7.47 7.30
N LEU A 5 -0.28 -7.13 8.45
CA LEU A 5 0.56 -5.95 8.64
C LEU A 5 2.04 -6.35 8.79
N VAL A 6 2.81 -6.23 7.70
CA VAL A 6 4.20 -6.70 7.65
C VAL A 6 5.22 -5.66 8.10
N LEU A 7 4.96 -4.37 7.82
CA LEU A 7 5.93 -3.30 8.05
C LEU A 7 5.28 -2.06 8.68
N GLY A 8 5.68 -1.74 9.92
CA GLY A 8 5.32 -0.49 10.56
C GLY A 8 6.06 0.71 9.96
N LYS A 9 5.32 1.77 9.61
CA LYS A 9 5.81 2.92 8.83
C LYS A 9 6.31 4.13 9.65
N PHE A 10 6.30 4.05 10.99
CA PHE A 10 6.73 5.14 11.87
C PHE A 10 8.23 5.44 11.76
N ASP A 11 9.06 4.40 11.78
CA ASP A 11 10.51 4.52 11.60
C ASP A 11 10.85 4.71 10.11
N HIS A 12 11.16 5.94 9.74
CA HIS A 12 11.48 6.31 8.36
C HIS A 12 12.72 5.59 7.82
N GLN A 13 13.77 5.39 8.63
CA GLN A 13 15.00 4.75 8.18
C GLN A 13 14.76 3.26 7.89
N ARG A 14 14.09 2.55 8.80
CA ARG A 14 13.70 1.15 8.60
C ARG A 14 12.79 0.99 7.39
N TRP A 15 11.80 1.87 7.27
CA TRP A 15 10.85 1.84 6.16
C TRP A 15 11.55 2.05 4.82
N LYS A 16 12.40 3.07 4.73
CA LYS A 16 13.17 3.39 3.53
C LYS A 16 14.09 2.24 3.15
N TYR A 17 14.85 1.70 4.10
CA TYR A 17 15.76 0.59 3.86
C TYR A 17 15.01 -0.63 3.32
N PHE A 18 13.91 -1.03 3.96
CA PHE A 18 13.12 -2.18 3.53
C PHE A 18 12.66 -2.05 2.07
N TYR A 19 12.02 -0.93 1.71
CA TYR A 19 11.50 -0.76 0.35
C TYR A 19 12.61 -0.61 -0.69
N GLN A 20 13.73 0.05 -0.35
CA GLN A 20 14.85 0.18 -1.27
C GLN A 20 15.49 -1.18 -1.58
N GLN A 21 15.67 -2.05 -0.59
CA GLN A 21 16.15 -3.42 -0.82
C GLN A 21 15.12 -4.23 -1.59
N PHE A 22 13.85 -4.21 -1.16
CA PHE A 22 12.78 -4.95 -1.82
C PHE A 22 12.68 -4.60 -3.31
N PHE A 23 12.68 -3.31 -3.67
CA PHE A 23 12.61 -2.90 -5.08
C PHE A 23 13.88 -3.16 -5.87
N ARG A 24 15.04 -3.31 -5.22
CA ARG A 24 16.28 -3.71 -5.88
C ARG A 24 16.27 -5.20 -6.22
N ASP A 25 15.80 -6.01 -5.28
CA ASP A 25 15.93 -7.47 -5.35
C ASP A 25 14.71 -8.12 -6.03
N HIS A 26 13.64 -7.37 -6.26
CA HIS A 26 12.39 -7.87 -6.84
C HIS A 26 11.99 -7.09 -8.09
N LYS A 27 11.58 -7.84 -9.11
CA LYS A 27 10.94 -7.32 -10.32
C LYS A 27 9.43 -7.31 -10.15
N LEU A 28 8.79 -6.19 -10.49
CA LEU A 28 7.34 -6.12 -10.60
C LEU A 28 6.88 -6.87 -11.86
N VAL A 29 6.09 -7.92 -11.69
CA VAL A 29 5.51 -8.69 -12.81
C VAL A 29 4.20 -8.06 -13.26
N HIS A 30 3.29 -7.84 -12.32
CA HIS A 30 2.05 -7.11 -12.58
C HIS A 30 1.56 -6.37 -11.35
N ASN A 31 0.71 -5.37 -11.61
CA ASN A 31 0.09 -4.56 -10.59
C ASN A 31 -1.35 -4.24 -10.99
N ARG A 32 -2.26 -5.14 -10.64
CA ARG A 32 -3.69 -4.99 -10.93
C ARG A 32 -4.36 -4.38 -9.72
N ARG A 33 -5.16 -3.36 -9.95
CA ARG A 33 -5.83 -2.60 -8.90
C ARG A 33 -7.26 -2.29 -9.31
N GLU A 34 -8.18 -2.46 -8.38
CA GLU A 34 -9.57 -2.05 -8.52
C GLU A 34 -9.91 -1.09 -7.38
N THR A 35 -10.26 0.14 -7.71
CA THR A 35 -10.72 1.12 -6.73
C THR A 35 -12.19 0.89 -6.46
N LEU A 36 -12.52 0.45 -5.25
CA LEU A 36 -13.89 0.12 -4.87
C LEU A 36 -14.63 1.31 -4.27
N LYS A 37 -13.92 2.15 -3.54
CA LYS A 37 -14.49 3.34 -2.92
C LYS A 37 -13.44 4.42 -2.76
N ILE A 38 -13.84 5.65 -3.05
CA ILE A 38 -13.18 6.86 -2.60
C ILE A 38 -14.22 7.61 -1.78
N ASP A 39 -13.83 8.11 -0.62
CA ASP A 39 -14.66 9.00 0.19
C ASP A 39 -13.83 10.23 0.56
N ILE A 40 -14.47 11.40 0.54
CA ILE A 40 -13.86 12.67 0.91
C ILE A 40 -14.74 13.26 2.02
N SER A 41 -14.11 13.77 3.07
CA SER A 41 -14.82 14.43 4.17
C SER A 41 -15.55 15.69 3.69
N GLU A 42 -16.55 16.13 4.44
CA GLU A 42 -17.32 17.34 4.11
C GLU A 42 -16.44 18.59 4.05
N GLU A 43 -15.41 18.64 4.89
CA GLU A 43 -14.41 19.71 4.94
C GLU A 43 -13.47 19.70 3.71
N GLY A 44 -13.47 18.62 2.93
CA GLY A 44 -12.72 18.51 1.68
C GLY A 44 -11.20 18.31 1.86
N ASP A 45 -10.75 18.00 3.08
CA ASP A 45 -9.34 17.84 3.44
C ASP A 45 -8.98 16.45 4.00
N GLY A 46 -9.97 15.62 4.35
CA GLY A 46 -9.79 14.22 4.69
C GLY A 46 -10.29 13.31 3.56
N ALA A 47 -9.58 12.21 3.30
CA ALA A 47 -10.07 11.22 2.34
C ALA A 47 -9.63 9.80 2.68
N LEU A 48 -10.38 8.82 2.18
CA LEU A 48 -9.97 7.43 2.14
C LEU A 48 -10.16 6.82 0.75
N ALA A 49 -9.32 5.83 0.43
CA ALA A 49 -9.47 5.00 -0.77
C ALA A 49 -9.38 3.52 -0.39
N VAL A 50 -10.41 2.76 -0.75
CA VAL A 50 -10.47 1.31 -0.62
C VAL A 50 -10.15 0.69 -1.97
N VAL A 51 -9.12 -0.14 -2.01
CA VAL A 51 -8.56 -0.68 -3.24
C VAL A 51 -8.30 -2.17 -3.08
N ASP A 52 -8.82 -2.97 -4.01
CA ASP A 52 -8.40 -4.36 -4.17
C ASP A 52 -7.13 -4.40 -5.00
N ILE A 53 -6.14 -5.15 -4.52
CA ILE A 53 -4.82 -5.26 -5.12
C ILE A 53 -4.51 -6.71 -5.45
N ASP A 54 -3.90 -6.90 -6.61
CA ASP A 54 -3.15 -8.09 -6.97
C ASP A 54 -1.82 -7.60 -7.54
N THR A 55 -0.80 -7.53 -6.68
CA THR A 55 0.55 -7.15 -7.05
C THR A 55 1.45 -8.37 -6.94
N LEU A 56 2.07 -8.77 -8.05
CA LEU A 56 3.03 -9.86 -8.07
C LEU A 56 4.44 -9.32 -8.28
N TRP A 57 5.31 -9.68 -7.35
CA TRP A 57 6.75 -9.45 -7.41
C TRP A 57 7.46 -10.79 -7.51
N VAL A 58 8.59 -10.81 -8.21
CA VAL A 58 9.46 -11.99 -8.29
C VAL A 58 10.88 -11.58 -7.96
N ASP A 59 11.53 -12.31 -7.06
CA ASP A 59 12.91 -12.04 -6.67
C ASP A 59 13.93 -12.61 -7.67
N THR A 60 15.21 -12.39 -7.41
CA THR A 60 16.30 -12.89 -8.27
C THR A 60 16.42 -14.41 -8.32
N SER A 61 15.85 -15.14 -7.35
CA SER A 61 15.81 -16.61 -7.34
C SER A 61 14.60 -17.19 -8.07
N GLY A 62 13.66 -16.33 -8.49
CA GLY A 62 12.39 -16.74 -9.09
C GLY A 62 11.27 -16.95 -8.08
N GLN A 63 11.48 -16.64 -6.79
CA GLN A 63 10.45 -16.76 -5.77
C GLN A 63 9.40 -15.65 -5.94
N GLU A 64 8.13 -16.06 -5.91
CA GLU A 64 6.99 -15.15 -6.01
C GLU A 64 6.61 -14.53 -4.66
N TYR A 65 6.30 -13.24 -4.69
CA TYR A 65 5.76 -12.46 -3.59
C TYR A 65 4.49 -11.74 -4.05
N ARG A 66 3.34 -12.32 -3.70
CA ARG A 66 2.03 -11.80 -4.10
C ARG A 66 1.35 -11.03 -2.98
N TRP A 67 1.09 -9.74 -3.22
CA TRP A 67 0.24 -8.90 -2.38
C TRP A 67 -1.17 -8.91 -2.96
N LEU A 68 -2.00 -9.79 -2.41
CA LEU A 68 -3.37 -10.03 -2.85
C LEU A 68 -4.36 -9.75 -1.71
N GLY A 69 -5.36 -8.92 -1.99
CA GLY A 69 -6.46 -8.62 -1.07
C GLY A 69 -6.83 -7.13 -1.11
N ARG A 70 -7.44 -6.64 -0.05
CA ARG A 70 -7.93 -5.26 0.05
C ARG A 70 -7.05 -4.40 0.94
N VAL A 71 -6.81 -3.17 0.52
CA VAL A 71 -6.13 -2.16 1.33
C VAL A 71 -7.00 -0.91 1.45
N CYS A 72 -6.84 -0.20 2.56
CA CYS A 72 -7.38 1.14 2.74
C CYS A 72 -6.24 2.13 2.98
N LYS A 73 -6.27 3.24 2.26
CA LYS A 73 -5.35 4.36 2.40
C LYS A 73 -6.13 5.57 2.88
N VAL A 74 -5.66 6.21 3.93
CA VAL A 74 -6.24 7.44 4.47
C VAL A 74 -5.28 8.59 4.18
N TYR A 75 -5.86 9.72 3.81
CA TYR A 75 -5.15 10.88 3.32
C TYR A 75 -5.61 12.14 4.06
N ALA A 76 -4.69 13.10 4.14
CA ALA A 76 -4.97 14.49 4.47
C ALA A 76 -4.48 15.39 3.33
N LYS A 77 -5.25 16.43 3.02
CA LYS A 77 -4.88 17.47 2.07
C LYS A 77 -4.03 18.51 2.79
N VAL A 78 -2.78 18.67 2.34
CA VAL A 78 -1.88 19.74 2.79
C VAL A 78 -1.64 20.73 1.64
N SER A 79 -0.90 21.80 1.89
CA SER A 79 -0.57 22.82 0.86
C SER A 79 0.08 22.23 -0.39
N GLU A 80 0.85 21.16 -0.25
CA GLU A 80 1.53 20.43 -1.33
C GLU A 80 0.65 19.33 -2.00
N GLY A 81 -0.62 19.22 -1.64
CA GLY A 81 -1.55 18.21 -2.14
C GLY A 81 -1.88 17.11 -1.12
N TRP A 82 -2.35 15.96 -1.61
CA TRP A 82 -2.76 14.85 -0.73
C TRP A 82 -1.56 14.04 -0.24
N LYS A 83 -1.46 13.83 1.07
CA LYS A 83 -0.45 12.96 1.70
C LYS A 83 -1.13 11.82 2.45
N ILE A 84 -0.53 10.63 2.41
CA ILE A 84 -1.01 9.48 3.18
C ILE A 84 -0.73 9.72 4.66
N THR A 85 -1.75 9.59 5.49
CA THR A 85 -1.65 9.59 6.95
C THR A 85 -1.67 8.16 7.52
N MET A 86 -2.37 7.23 6.84
CA MET A 86 -2.46 5.83 7.24
C MET A 86 -2.57 4.90 6.02
N HIS A 87 -2.00 3.72 6.11
CA HIS A 87 -2.17 2.63 5.15
C HIS A 87 -2.38 1.33 5.93
N THR A 88 -3.49 0.65 5.72
CA THR A 88 -3.73 -0.64 6.36
C THR A 88 -2.74 -1.70 5.89
N GLY A 89 -2.59 -2.77 6.66
CA GLY A 89 -2.14 -4.04 6.08
C GLY A 89 -3.10 -4.55 5.00
N VAL A 90 -2.73 -5.62 4.31
CA VAL A 90 -3.62 -6.26 3.32
C VAL A 90 -4.66 -7.10 4.07
N LEU A 91 -5.94 -6.83 3.82
CA LEU A 91 -7.03 -7.73 4.22
C LEU A 91 -7.15 -8.85 3.20
N ARG A 92 -6.84 -10.08 3.61
CA ARG A 92 -7.03 -11.29 2.82
C ARG A 92 -8.46 -11.84 3.05
N TYR A 93 -9.16 -12.13 1.96
CA TYR A 93 -10.48 -12.73 1.91
C TYR A 93 -10.59 -13.66 0.70
#